data_AF-A0A2M9Y482-F1
#
_entry.id   AF-A0A2M9Y482-F1
#
_cell.length_a   1.000
_cell.length_b   1.000
_cell.length_c   1.000
_cell.angle_alpha   90.00
_cell.angle_beta   90.00
_cell.angle_gamma   90.00
#
_symmetry.space_group_name_H-M   'P 1'
#
loop_
_entity.id
_entity.type
_entity.pdbx_description
1 polymer ?
#
loop_
_entity_poly.entity_id
_entity_poly.type
_entity_poly.pdbx_seq_one_letter_code
_entity_poly.pdbx_strand_id
1 'polypeptide(L)'
;MKLIYTSTDYTKIKVIESALAANQVKFITKGEDLDVLNAMIPRHSNLIEIYVSDQDYSKALEIIENGSALEDSPEEDPFPTQRYNRYRELTKLNAKKDTKFLLTIISAVLFISNLYFLLLYTLEKDKFQKYKNSMESELYDYVFDEDSYCTSTLYKKMRKVIQISCYDKETDQILSQKNYDQSEILTYESFNPYLLDFFTIQRSYDINGIKTAEFADNDQDGEFDEYIIFDQKGSKVKRYLDKNRDHRFDESEIVD
;
A
#
# COMPACT_ATOMS: atom_id res chain seq x y z
N MET A 1 -63.98 9.69 23.94
CA MET A 1 -63.83 8.87 22.72
C MET A 1 -63.76 7.42 23.15
N LYS A 2 -64.51 6.54 22.48
CA LYS A 2 -64.62 5.12 22.83
C LYS A 2 -64.26 4.23 21.66
N LEU A 3 -63.58 3.13 21.98
CA LEU A 3 -63.25 2.06 21.03
C LEU A 3 -64.50 1.28 20.67
N ILE A 4 -64.76 1.09 19.38
CA ILE A 4 -65.94 0.35 18.88
C ILE A 4 -65.58 -0.92 18.13
N TYR A 5 -64.38 -1.02 17.56
CA TYR A 5 -63.97 -2.22 16.82
C TYR A 5 -62.45 -2.34 16.75
N THR A 6 -61.95 -3.58 16.78
CA THR A 6 -60.54 -3.90 16.57
C THR A 6 -60.39 -5.07 15.61
N SER A 7 -59.44 -4.99 14.69
CA SER A 7 -59.11 -6.10 13.79
C SER A 7 -57.72 -5.96 13.19
N THR A 8 -57.14 -7.09 12.79
CA THR A 8 -55.92 -7.14 11.98
C THR A 8 -56.22 -7.26 10.48
N ASP A 9 -57.49 -7.47 10.11
CA ASP A 9 -57.94 -7.55 8.71
C ASP A 9 -58.35 -6.17 8.20
N TYR A 10 -57.49 -5.59 7.36
CA TYR A 10 -57.70 -4.27 6.77
C TYR A 10 -59.02 -4.17 5.98
N THR A 11 -59.46 -5.26 5.35
CA THR A 11 -60.70 -5.29 4.57
C THR A 11 -61.90 -5.04 5.50
N LYS A 12 -61.92 -5.68 6.67
CA LYS A 12 -62.98 -5.52 7.66
C LYS A 12 -63.00 -4.11 8.26
N ILE A 13 -61.83 -3.54 8.52
CA ILE A 13 -61.70 -2.15 8.96
C ILE A 13 -62.33 -1.21 7.93
N LYS A 14 -61.97 -1.33 6.64
CA LYS A 14 -62.48 -0.46 5.58
C LYS A 14 -64.00 -0.58 5.37
N VAL A 15 -64.55 -1.78 5.53
CA VAL A 15 -66.00 -1.98 5.48
C VAL A 15 -66.69 -1.22 6.63
N ILE A 16 -66.17 -1.31 7.85
CA ILE A 16 -66.75 -0.62 9.02
C ILE A 16 -66.59 0.90 8.90
N GLU A 17 -65.44 1.39 8.46
CA GLU A 17 -65.23 2.82 8.19
C GLU A 17 -66.22 3.35 7.16
N SER A 18 -66.45 2.59 6.08
CA SER A 18 -67.41 2.95 5.04
C SER A 18 -68.84 3.00 5.59
N ALA A 19 -69.22 2.03 6.41
CA ALA A 19 -70.54 1.99 7.06
C ALA A 19 -70.74 3.17 8.03
N LEU A 20 -69.72 3.52 8.83
CA LEU A 20 -69.76 4.67 9.74
C LEU A 20 -69.82 6.00 8.97
N ALA A 21 -69.01 6.15 7.92
CA ALA A 21 -69.00 7.32 7.06
C ALA A 21 -70.35 7.54 6.36
N ALA A 22 -70.94 6.47 5.80
CA ALA A 22 -72.25 6.53 5.14
C ALA A 22 -73.37 7.01 6.09
N ASN A 23 -73.26 6.67 7.37
CA ASN A 23 -74.18 7.09 8.43
C ASN A 23 -73.79 8.42 9.11
N GLN A 24 -72.83 9.15 8.54
CA GLN A 24 -72.31 10.44 9.01
C GLN A 24 -71.76 10.39 10.45
N VAL A 25 -71.26 9.24 10.88
CA VAL A 25 -70.58 9.09 12.17
C VAL A 25 -69.09 9.41 11.99
N LYS A 26 -68.59 10.38 12.76
CA LYS A 26 -67.15 10.71 12.74
C LYS A 26 -66.36 9.68 13.55
N PHE A 27 -65.33 9.11 12.94
CA PHE A 27 -64.44 8.12 13.56
C PHE A 27 -62.97 8.52 13.41
N ILE A 28 -62.13 7.91 14.24
CA ILE A 28 -60.66 7.97 14.16
C ILE A 28 -60.13 6.54 14.15
N THR A 29 -59.32 6.22 13.16
CA THR A 29 -58.65 4.93 13.04
C THR A 29 -57.20 5.07 13.48
N LYS A 30 -56.76 4.21 14.40
CA LYS A 30 -55.37 4.13 14.85
C LYS A 30 -54.72 2.86 14.32
N GLY A 31 -53.50 2.99 13.80
CA GLY A 31 -52.72 1.89 13.22
C GLY A 31 -52.63 1.89 11.70
N GLU A 32 -53.27 2.86 11.02
CA GLU A 32 -53.31 2.95 9.55
C GLU A 32 -52.05 3.61 8.92
N ASP A 33 -51.28 4.39 9.69
CA ASP A 33 -50.12 5.18 9.21
C ASP A 33 -48.87 4.33 8.83
N LEU A 34 -49.04 3.06 8.48
CA LEU A 34 -47.98 2.17 7.99
C LEU A 34 -48.07 1.85 6.48
N ASP A 35 -48.89 2.59 5.72
CA ASP A 35 -49.07 2.36 4.28
C ASP A 35 -47.77 2.53 3.45
N VAL A 36 -46.82 3.35 3.92
CA VAL A 36 -45.51 3.54 3.27
C VAL A 36 -44.51 2.42 3.64
N LEU A 37 -44.77 1.66 4.71
CA LEU A 37 -43.93 0.56 5.21
C LEU A 37 -44.47 -0.85 4.88
N ASN A 38 -45.61 -0.93 4.20
CA ASN A 38 -46.27 -2.17 3.77
C ASN A 38 -45.39 -3.14 2.94
N ALA A 39 -44.22 -2.70 2.47
CA ALA A 39 -43.25 -3.54 1.77
C ALA A 39 -42.23 -4.25 2.69
N MET A 40 -42.12 -3.87 3.97
CA MET A 40 -41.01 -4.31 4.84
C MET A 40 -41.40 -5.05 6.13
N ILE A 41 -42.69 -5.10 6.52
CA ILE A 41 -43.11 -5.74 7.79
C ILE A 41 -44.14 -6.87 7.51
N PRO A 42 -43.99 -8.08 8.11
CA PRO A 42 -44.91 -9.20 7.87
C PRO A 42 -46.36 -8.88 8.28
N ARG A 43 -47.32 -9.28 7.44
CA ARG A 43 -48.78 -8.97 7.47
C ARG A 43 -49.58 -9.42 8.71
N HIS A 44 -48.96 -9.77 9.83
CA HIS A 44 -49.66 -10.51 10.91
C HIS A 44 -49.67 -9.84 12.30
N SER A 45 -49.34 -8.55 12.43
CA SER A 45 -49.19 -7.98 13.79
C SER A 45 -49.58 -6.51 13.99
N ASN A 46 -50.28 -5.87 13.06
CA ASN A 46 -50.79 -4.51 13.28
C ASN A 46 -52.28 -4.58 13.58
N LEU A 47 -52.63 -4.58 14.87
CA LEU A 47 -54.02 -4.42 15.32
C LEU A 47 -54.47 -3.00 14.99
N ILE A 48 -55.52 -2.87 14.18
CA ILE A 48 -56.13 -1.59 13.83
C ILE A 48 -57.35 -1.38 14.72
N GLU A 49 -57.48 -0.17 15.24
CA GLU A 49 -58.49 0.19 16.23
C GLU A 49 -59.32 1.39 15.76
N ILE A 50 -60.65 1.29 15.83
CA ILE A 50 -61.57 2.36 15.43
C ILE A 50 -62.23 2.98 16.67
N TYR A 51 -62.11 4.30 16.80
CA TYR A 51 -62.67 5.09 17.89
C TYR A 51 -63.71 6.07 17.38
N VAL A 52 -64.76 6.32 18.18
CA VAL A 52 -65.77 7.34 17.90
C VAL A 52 -65.96 8.27 19.10
N SER A 53 -66.67 9.38 18.88
CA SER A 53 -67.08 10.29 19.95
C SER A 53 -67.99 9.56 20.95
N ASP A 54 -67.99 9.98 22.22
CA ASP A 54 -68.83 9.32 23.24
C ASP A 54 -70.32 9.52 22.98
N GLN A 55 -70.69 10.57 22.24
CA GLN A 55 -72.06 10.89 21.83
C GLN A 55 -72.55 9.95 20.72
N ASP A 56 -71.66 9.49 19.85
CA ASP A 56 -71.99 8.64 18.70
C ASP A 56 -71.80 7.15 18.98
N TYR A 57 -71.35 6.79 20.19
CA TYR A 57 -70.96 5.41 20.55
C TYR A 57 -72.08 4.38 20.36
N SER A 58 -73.29 4.68 20.86
CA SER A 58 -74.43 3.77 20.76
C SER A 58 -74.90 3.59 19.30
N LYS A 59 -74.91 4.68 18.53
CA LYS A 59 -75.26 4.66 17.11
C LYS A 59 -74.24 3.87 16.29
N ALA A 60 -72.96 3.99 16.63
CA ALA A 60 -71.88 3.27 15.95
C ALA A 60 -71.94 1.75 16.19
N LEU A 61 -72.27 1.31 17.41
CA LEU A 61 -72.45 -0.11 17.71
C LEU A 61 -73.64 -0.71 16.94
N GLU A 62 -74.77 0.00 16.89
CA GLU A 62 -75.94 -0.44 16.15
C GLU A 62 -75.66 -0.61 14.65
N ILE A 63 -74.87 0.30 14.05
CA ILE A 63 -74.45 0.19 12.64
C ILE A 63 -73.57 -1.05 12.41
N ILE A 64 -72.66 -1.36 13.35
CA ILE A 64 -71.79 -2.53 13.24
C ILE A 64 -72.60 -3.83 13.39
N GLU A 65 -73.53 -3.88 14.34
CA GLU A 65 -74.35 -5.06 14.61
C GLU A 65 -75.39 -5.31 13.49
N ASN A 66 -76.02 -4.25 12.98
CA ASN A 66 -76.98 -4.36 11.88
C ASN A 66 -76.31 -4.56 10.50
N GLY A 67 -75.05 -4.12 10.34
CA GLY A 67 -74.24 -4.38 9.14
C GLY A 67 -73.81 -5.86 8.99
N SER A 68 -74.05 -6.70 9.99
CA SER A 68 -73.90 -8.16 9.92
C SER A 68 -75.18 -8.90 9.49
N ALA A 69 -76.29 -8.19 9.22
CA ALA A 69 -77.46 -8.79 8.61
C ALA A 69 -77.18 -9.04 7.12
N LEU A 70 -77.13 -10.33 6.75
CA LEU A 70 -77.00 -10.81 5.37
C LEU A 70 -78.09 -10.20 4.48
N GLU A 71 -77.74 -9.16 3.74
CA GLU A 71 -78.40 -8.85 2.47
C GLU A 71 -77.72 -9.68 1.38
N ASP A 72 -78.57 -10.23 0.51
CA ASP A 72 -78.30 -11.29 -0.45
C ASP A 72 -76.97 -11.16 -1.20
N SER A 73 -76.29 -12.30 -1.36
CA SER A 73 -75.08 -12.42 -2.18
C SER A 73 -75.30 -11.78 -3.55
N PRO A 74 -74.54 -10.75 -3.94
CA PRO A 74 -74.61 -10.24 -5.30
C PRO A 74 -74.17 -11.37 -6.25
N GLU A 75 -74.96 -11.61 -7.31
CA GLU A 75 -74.56 -12.51 -8.39
C GLU A 75 -73.21 -12.06 -8.94
N GLU A 76 -72.18 -12.89 -8.75
CA GLU A 76 -70.86 -12.66 -9.32
C GLU A 76 -70.93 -12.78 -10.84
N ASP A 77 -70.83 -11.63 -11.52
CA ASP A 77 -70.56 -11.57 -12.95
C ASP A 77 -69.22 -12.30 -13.22
N PRO A 78 -69.17 -13.35 -14.07
CA PRO A 78 -67.95 -14.12 -14.24
C PRO A 78 -66.87 -13.26 -14.89
N PHE A 79 -65.91 -12.82 -14.07
CA PHE A 79 -64.70 -12.15 -14.56
C PHE A 79 -64.02 -13.05 -15.62
N PRO A 80 -63.68 -12.52 -16.81
CA PRO A 80 -62.95 -13.29 -17.79
C PRO A 80 -61.61 -13.74 -17.18
N THR A 81 -61.43 -15.04 -17.05
CA THR A 81 -60.22 -15.70 -16.53
C THR A 81 -59.04 -15.62 -17.48
N GLN A 82 -58.89 -14.53 -18.24
CA GLN A 82 -57.62 -14.21 -18.87
C GLN A 82 -56.73 -13.56 -17.81
N ARG A 83 -55.97 -14.37 -17.09
CA ARG A 83 -54.81 -13.90 -16.31
C ARG A 83 -53.91 -13.08 -17.23
N TYR A 84 -53.98 -11.76 -17.11
CA TYR A 84 -53.06 -10.84 -17.78
C TYR A 84 -51.63 -11.12 -17.24
N ASN A 85 -50.83 -11.84 -18.04
CA ASN A 85 -49.46 -12.26 -17.72
C ASN A 85 -48.44 -11.11 -17.64
N ARG A 86 -48.87 -9.85 -17.48
CA ARG A 86 -48.01 -8.67 -17.58
C ARG A 86 -46.87 -8.68 -16.55
N TYR A 87 -47.17 -9.13 -15.33
CA TYR A 87 -46.17 -9.24 -14.26
C TYR A 87 -45.19 -10.41 -14.43
N ARG A 88 -45.61 -11.48 -15.14
CA ARG A 88 -44.76 -12.66 -15.42
C ARG A 88 -43.76 -12.38 -16.53
N GLU A 89 -44.06 -11.45 -17.44
CA GLU A 89 -43.13 -10.96 -18.45
C GLU A 89 -42.13 -9.95 -17.87
N LEU A 90 -42.56 -9.05 -16.99
CA LEU A 90 -41.67 -8.13 -16.28
C LEU A 90 -40.65 -8.86 -15.38
N THR A 91 -41.07 -9.93 -14.70
CA THR A 91 -40.14 -10.79 -13.94
C THR A 91 -39.21 -11.62 -14.83
N LYS A 92 -39.63 -12.00 -16.05
CA LYS A 92 -38.74 -12.62 -17.05
C LYS A 92 -37.70 -11.65 -17.61
N LEU A 93 -38.03 -10.36 -17.74
CA LEU A 93 -37.08 -9.31 -18.14
C LEU A 93 -36.00 -9.08 -17.07
N ASN A 94 -36.37 -9.06 -15.79
CA ASN A 94 -35.41 -8.92 -14.68
C ASN A 94 -34.53 -10.18 -14.45
N ALA A 95 -34.95 -11.36 -14.94
CA ALA A 95 -34.22 -12.61 -14.76
C ALA A 95 -33.16 -12.89 -15.85
N LYS A 96 -33.19 -12.17 -16.98
CA LYS A 96 -32.10 -12.24 -17.97
C LYS A 96 -30.95 -11.37 -17.47
N LYS A 97 -30.14 -11.90 -16.55
CA LYS A 97 -28.78 -11.36 -16.34
C LYS A 97 -28.12 -11.31 -17.69
N ASP A 98 -27.90 -10.11 -18.21
CA ASP A 98 -27.26 -9.92 -19.50
C ASP A 98 -25.77 -10.26 -19.33
N THR A 99 -25.48 -11.55 -19.42
CA THR A 99 -24.15 -12.11 -19.23
C THR A 99 -23.15 -11.47 -20.18
N LYS A 100 -23.60 -11.03 -21.36
CA LYS A 100 -22.79 -10.29 -22.32
C LYS A 100 -22.39 -8.93 -21.75
N PHE A 101 -23.33 -8.16 -21.21
CA PHE A 101 -23.04 -6.86 -20.60
C PHE A 101 -22.06 -6.98 -19.41
N LEU A 102 -22.28 -7.96 -18.52
CA LEU A 102 -21.37 -8.22 -17.39
C LEU A 102 -19.97 -8.63 -17.86
N LEU A 103 -19.87 -9.52 -18.87
CA LEU A 103 -18.59 -9.91 -19.47
C LEU A 103 -17.87 -8.73 -20.11
N THR A 104 -18.60 -7.83 -20.79
CA THR A 104 -18.03 -6.61 -21.37
C THR A 104 -17.46 -5.69 -20.29
N ILE A 105 -18.17 -5.50 -19.17
CA ILE A 105 -17.66 -4.69 -18.05
C ILE A 105 -16.41 -5.33 -17.45
N ILE A 106 -16.43 -6.63 -17.17
CA ILE A 106 -15.27 -7.33 -16.60
C ILE A 106 -14.07 -7.25 -17.55
N SER A 107 -14.30 -7.44 -18.85
CA SER A 107 -13.25 -7.31 -19.87
C SER A 107 -12.69 -5.90 -19.94
N ALA A 108 -13.53 -4.86 -19.82
CA ALA A 108 -13.07 -3.47 -19.80
C ALA A 108 -12.25 -3.17 -18.54
N VAL A 109 -12.68 -3.64 -17.37
CA VAL A 109 -11.92 -3.50 -16.12
C VAL A 109 -10.57 -4.20 -16.22
N LEU A 110 -10.54 -5.42 -16.74
CA LEU A 110 -9.29 -6.16 -16.97
C LEU A 110 -8.38 -5.45 -17.97
N PHE A 111 -8.93 -4.84 -19.01
CA PHE A 111 -8.15 -4.08 -19.99
C PHE A 111 -7.52 -2.84 -19.35
N ILE A 112 -8.31 -2.05 -18.61
CA ILE A 112 -7.84 -0.85 -17.91
C ILE A 112 -6.79 -1.22 -16.84
N SER A 113 -7.01 -2.30 -16.08
CA SER A 113 -6.05 -2.75 -15.08
C SER A 113 -4.73 -3.18 -15.72
N ASN A 114 -4.76 -3.91 -16.84
CA ASN A 114 -3.56 -4.28 -17.56
C ASN A 114 -2.82 -3.07 -18.12
N LEU A 115 -3.56 -2.08 -18.64
CA LEU A 115 -2.97 -0.83 -19.12
C LEU A 115 -2.28 -0.07 -17.97
N TYR A 116 -2.90 -0.03 -16.80
CA TYR A 116 -2.34 0.58 -15.60
C TYR A 116 -1.06 -0.14 -15.13
N PHE A 117 -1.06 -1.48 -15.07
CA PHE A 117 0.13 -2.26 -14.73
C PHE A 117 1.26 -2.08 -15.75
N LEU A 118 0.94 -1.99 -17.04
CA LEU A 118 1.93 -1.69 -18.07
C LEU A 118 2.57 -0.31 -17.83
N LEU A 119 1.76 0.69 -17.50
CA LEU A 119 2.23 2.04 -17.17
C LEU A 119 3.18 2.02 -15.96
N LEU A 120 2.78 1.34 -14.87
CA LEU A 120 3.64 1.16 -13.71
C LEU A 120 4.95 0.44 -14.05
N TYR A 121 4.88 -0.62 -14.84
CA TYR A 121 6.05 -1.36 -15.30
C TYR A 121 7.01 -0.46 -16.10
N THR A 122 6.50 0.37 -17.01
CA THR A 122 7.34 1.31 -17.76
C THR A 122 8.00 2.36 -16.86
N LEU A 123 7.29 2.86 -15.85
CA LEU A 123 7.84 3.83 -14.89
C LEU A 123 8.92 3.21 -14.00
N GLU A 124 8.68 2.01 -13.47
CA GLU A 124 9.69 1.31 -12.66
C GLU A 124 10.91 0.91 -13.49
N LYS A 125 10.72 0.49 -14.74
CA LYS A 125 11.83 0.22 -15.66
C LYS A 125 12.68 1.47 -15.91
N ASP A 126 12.05 2.63 -16.13
CA ASP A 126 12.76 3.90 -16.33
C ASP A 126 13.52 4.34 -15.07
N LYS A 127 12.88 4.26 -13.90
CA LYS A 127 13.55 4.54 -12.60
C LYS A 127 14.76 3.63 -12.40
N PHE A 128 14.61 2.32 -12.64
CA PHE A 128 15.69 1.35 -12.51
C PHE A 128 16.82 1.64 -13.49
N GLN A 129 16.51 1.99 -14.74
CA GLN A 129 17.51 2.35 -15.75
C GLN A 129 18.29 3.61 -15.33
N LYS A 130 17.59 4.64 -14.85
CA LYS A 130 18.23 5.88 -14.34
C LYS A 130 19.10 5.60 -13.13
N TYR A 131 18.62 4.78 -12.20
CA TYR A 131 19.38 4.36 -11.03
C TYR A 131 20.64 3.59 -11.44
N LYS A 132 20.50 2.59 -12.33
CA LYS A 132 21.62 1.83 -12.87
C LYS A 132 22.65 2.74 -13.54
N ASN A 133 22.21 3.63 -14.43
CA ASN A 133 23.09 4.57 -15.10
C ASN A 133 23.74 5.57 -14.13
N SER A 134 23.08 5.90 -13.01
CA SER A 134 23.67 6.76 -11.97
C SER A 134 24.71 6.04 -11.12
N MET A 135 24.65 4.71 -11.05
CA MET A 135 25.64 3.88 -10.33
C MET A 135 26.81 3.45 -11.20
N GLU A 136 26.60 3.29 -12.51
CA GLU A 136 27.65 2.95 -13.45
C GLU A 136 28.49 4.18 -13.81
N SER A 137 29.77 4.17 -13.44
CA SER A 137 30.71 5.20 -13.88
C SER A 137 30.93 5.10 -15.38
N GLU A 138 30.90 6.23 -16.11
CA GLU A 138 31.28 6.26 -17.54
C GLU A 138 32.75 5.93 -17.77
N LEU A 139 33.59 6.11 -16.75
CA LEU A 139 35.05 6.00 -16.84
C LEU A 139 35.59 4.69 -16.28
N TYR A 140 34.90 4.10 -15.30
CA TYR A 140 35.41 2.97 -14.54
C TYR A 140 34.50 1.75 -14.59
N ASP A 141 35.11 0.58 -14.63
CA ASP A 141 34.48 -0.72 -14.39
C ASP A 141 34.89 -1.22 -13.01
N TYR A 142 33.97 -1.84 -12.29
CA TYR A 142 34.21 -2.45 -10.99
C TYR A 142 34.01 -3.95 -11.10
N VAL A 143 35.00 -4.72 -10.67
CA VAL A 143 34.97 -6.19 -10.67
C VAL A 143 35.20 -6.66 -9.25
N PHE A 144 34.24 -7.41 -8.72
CA PHE A 144 34.38 -8.06 -7.42
C PHE A 144 34.85 -9.50 -7.61
N ASP A 145 35.91 -9.89 -6.91
CA ASP A 145 36.41 -11.25 -6.83
C ASP A 145 36.02 -11.85 -5.47
N GLU A 146 35.10 -12.81 -5.49
CA GLU A 146 34.58 -13.48 -4.28
C GLU A 146 35.65 -14.34 -3.57
N ASP A 147 36.62 -14.89 -4.32
CA ASP A 147 37.64 -15.77 -3.76
C ASP A 147 38.60 -14.97 -2.88
N SER A 148 39.15 -13.89 -3.44
CA SER A 148 40.05 -12.97 -2.73
C SER A 148 39.34 -11.94 -1.86
N TYR A 149 38.02 -11.77 -2.02
CA TYR A 149 37.21 -10.75 -1.36
C TYR A 149 37.72 -9.33 -1.64
N CYS A 150 38.01 -9.06 -2.90
CA CYS A 150 38.56 -7.79 -3.36
C CYS A 150 37.74 -7.19 -4.51
N THR A 151 37.63 -5.87 -4.52
CA THR A 151 37.14 -5.09 -5.65
C THR A 151 38.31 -4.54 -6.44
N SER A 152 38.35 -4.83 -7.74
CA SER A 152 39.24 -4.18 -8.70
C SER A 152 38.49 -3.10 -9.47
N THR A 153 39.03 -1.89 -9.49
CA THR A 153 38.55 -0.79 -10.33
C THR A 153 39.42 -0.68 -11.56
N LEU A 154 38.82 -0.77 -12.74
CA LEU A 154 39.49 -0.68 -14.03
C LEU A 154 39.08 0.59 -14.77
N TYR A 155 40.02 1.23 -15.44
CA TYR A 155 39.70 2.33 -16.34
C TYR A 155 39.21 1.80 -17.70
N LYS A 156 37.93 2.04 -18.04
CA LYS A 156 37.21 1.46 -19.20
C LYS A 156 37.99 1.59 -20.51
N LYS A 157 38.58 2.75 -20.77
CA LYS A 157 39.26 3.06 -22.04
C LYS A 157 40.52 2.23 -22.25
N MET A 158 41.25 1.93 -21.19
CA MET A 158 42.54 1.24 -21.26
C MET A 158 42.46 -0.20 -20.75
N ARG A 159 41.36 -0.58 -20.09
CA ARG A 159 41.18 -1.87 -19.39
C ARG A 159 42.31 -2.18 -18.41
N LYS A 160 42.85 -1.14 -17.77
CA LYS A 160 43.92 -1.25 -16.78
C LYS A 160 43.36 -1.08 -15.39
N VAL A 161 43.89 -1.85 -14.45
CA VAL A 161 43.56 -1.73 -13.03
C VAL A 161 44.17 -0.44 -12.50
N ILE A 162 43.34 0.40 -11.89
CA ILE A 162 43.76 1.64 -11.25
C ILE A 162 43.69 1.57 -9.73
N GLN A 163 42.87 0.65 -9.20
CA GLN A 163 42.72 0.46 -7.77
C GLN A 163 42.30 -0.98 -7.47
N ILE A 164 42.83 -1.54 -6.39
CA ILE A 164 42.37 -2.79 -5.78
C ILE A 164 42.07 -2.49 -4.31
N SER A 165 40.84 -2.77 -3.87
CA SER A 165 40.45 -2.68 -2.46
C SER A 165 40.06 -4.08 -1.98
N CYS A 166 40.67 -4.56 -0.92
CA CYS A 166 40.39 -5.87 -0.32
C CYS A 166 39.76 -5.69 1.06
N TYR A 167 38.79 -6.55 1.36
CA TYR A 167 37.94 -6.45 2.54
C TYR A 167 38.12 -7.68 3.42
N ASP A 168 37.80 -7.53 4.69
CA ASP A 168 37.63 -8.64 5.59
C ASP A 168 36.28 -9.32 5.36
N LYS A 169 36.28 -10.66 5.30
CA LYS A 169 35.07 -11.45 4.96
C LYS A 169 34.01 -11.46 6.05
N GLU A 170 34.38 -11.18 7.30
CA GLU A 170 33.47 -11.26 8.43
C GLU A 170 32.82 -9.91 8.75
N THR A 171 33.59 -8.84 8.58
CA THR A 171 33.21 -7.47 8.99
C THR A 171 32.88 -6.54 7.82
N ASP A 172 33.21 -6.93 6.58
CA ASP A 172 33.14 -6.09 5.37
C ASP A 172 33.97 -4.80 5.45
N GLN A 173 34.85 -4.67 6.45
CA GLN A 173 35.76 -3.54 6.57
C GLN A 173 36.93 -3.68 5.60
N ILE A 174 37.41 -2.56 5.06
CA ILE A 174 38.53 -2.55 4.13
C ILE A 174 39.81 -2.90 4.89
N LEU A 175 40.48 -3.98 4.49
CA LEU A 175 41.79 -4.40 5.00
C LEU A 175 42.94 -3.67 4.33
N SER A 176 42.83 -3.48 3.01
CA SER A 176 43.87 -2.79 2.25
C SER A 176 43.33 -2.19 0.98
N GLN A 177 44.00 -1.14 0.52
CA GLN A 177 43.75 -0.52 -0.77
C GLN A 177 45.07 -0.24 -1.46
N LYS A 178 45.15 -0.54 -2.76
CA LYS A 178 46.31 -0.29 -3.62
C LYS A 178 45.85 0.55 -4.80
N ASN A 179 46.60 1.59 -5.13
CA ASN A 179 46.33 2.45 -6.29
C ASN A 179 47.49 2.39 -7.28
N TYR A 180 47.16 2.34 -8.55
CA TYR A 180 48.09 2.18 -9.66
C TYR A 180 47.96 3.34 -10.63
N ASP A 181 49.07 3.73 -11.25
CA ASP A 181 49.04 4.69 -12.34
C ASP A 181 48.54 4.05 -13.66
N GLN A 182 48.52 4.82 -14.75
CA GLN A 182 48.13 4.34 -16.08
C GLN A 182 49.12 3.30 -16.66
N SER A 183 50.31 3.18 -16.07
CA SER A 183 51.34 2.20 -16.44
C SER A 183 51.27 0.93 -15.58
N GLU A 184 50.27 0.81 -14.69
CA GLU A 184 50.11 -0.27 -13.71
C GLU A 184 51.24 -0.32 -12.66
N ILE A 185 51.91 0.81 -12.46
CA ILE A 185 52.90 1.00 -11.41
C ILE A 185 52.15 1.39 -10.13
N LEU A 186 52.44 0.68 -9.05
CA LEU A 186 51.89 0.98 -7.74
C LEU A 186 52.35 2.36 -7.29
N THR A 187 51.42 3.24 -6.97
CA THR A 187 51.69 4.63 -6.54
C THR A 187 51.40 4.84 -5.05
N TYR A 188 50.44 4.08 -4.51
CA TYR A 188 50.00 4.23 -3.14
C TYR A 188 49.39 2.93 -2.61
N GLU A 189 49.62 2.63 -1.33
CA GLU A 189 48.93 1.58 -0.59
C GLU A 189 48.49 2.08 0.78
N SER A 190 47.33 1.64 1.23
CA SER A 190 46.88 1.81 2.61
C SER A 190 46.45 0.49 3.20
N PHE A 191 46.68 0.30 4.50
CA PHE A 191 46.37 -0.92 5.24
C PHE A 191 45.65 -0.58 6.54
N ASN A 192 44.73 -1.46 6.90
CA ASN A 192 43.96 -1.41 8.13
C ASN A 192 43.97 -2.82 8.75
N PRO A 193 45.13 -3.28 9.26
CA PRO A 193 45.27 -4.59 9.86
C PRO A 193 44.42 -4.76 11.14
N TYR A 194 43.94 -3.65 11.71
CA TYR A 194 43.19 -3.62 12.96
C TYR A 194 41.67 -3.49 12.77
N LEU A 195 41.18 -3.44 11.52
CA LEU A 195 39.76 -3.35 11.20
C LEU A 195 39.06 -2.14 11.85
N LEU A 196 39.73 -0.98 11.82
CA LEU A 196 39.21 0.29 12.30
C LEU A 196 38.44 1.04 11.20
N ASP A 197 37.84 2.18 11.54
CA ASP A 197 37.14 3.04 10.56
C ASP A 197 38.10 3.80 9.62
N PHE A 198 39.40 3.72 9.87
CA PHE A 198 40.47 4.40 9.14
C PHE A 198 41.67 3.48 8.88
N PHE A 199 42.55 3.88 7.97
CA PHE A 199 43.78 3.16 7.67
C PHE A 199 44.89 3.57 8.62
N THR A 200 45.55 2.60 9.25
CA THR A 200 46.66 2.85 10.18
C THR A 200 48.03 2.80 9.53
N ILE A 201 48.15 2.31 8.30
CA ILE A 201 49.42 2.34 7.56
C ILE A 201 49.17 2.88 6.16
N GLN A 202 50.01 3.81 5.73
CA GLN A 202 49.98 4.36 4.37
C GLN A 202 51.37 4.36 3.76
N ARG A 203 51.49 3.97 2.50
CA ARG A 203 52.74 3.90 1.76
C ARG A 203 52.59 4.58 0.42
N SER A 204 53.58 5.36 0.04
CA SER A 204 53.65 5.99 -1.29
C SER A 204 54.89 5.55 -2.04
N TYR A 205 54.80 5.57 -3.36
CA TYR A 205 55.78 5.01 -4.27
C TYR A 205 56.10 6.01 -5.38
N ASP A 206 57.32 5.96 -5.90
CA ASP A 206 57.75 6.79 -7.02
C ASP A 206 57.23 6.24 -8.37
N ILE A 207 57.61 6.92 -9.46
CA ILE A 207 57.25 6.54 -10.83
C ILE A 207 57.80 5.17 -11.27
N ASN A 208 58.71 4.56 -10.51
CA ASN A 208 59.29 3.24 -10.77
C ASN A 208 58.72 2.17 -9.82
N GLY A 209 57.78 2.52 -8.94
CA GLY A 209 57.23 1.62 -7.93
C GLY A 209 58.14 1.41 -6.72
N ILE A 210 59.11 2.29 -6.50
CA ILE A 210 60.01 2.26 -5.34
C ILE A 210 59.36 3.06 -4.22
N LYS A 211 59.26 2.48 -3.02
CA LYS A 211 58.68 3.14 -1.86
C LYS A 211 59.44 4.43 -1.56
N THR A 212 58.72 5.54 -1.38
CA THR A 212 59.28 6.86 -1.07
C THR A 212 58.96 7.30 0.36
N ALA A 213 57.79 6.92 0.86
CA ALA A 213 57.35 7.25 2.19
C ALA A 213 56.42 6.19 2.79
N GLU A 214 56.46 6.06 4.11
CA GLU A 214 55.55 5.22 4.91
C GLU A 214 55.12 5.98 6.16
N PHE A 215 53.82 5.96 6.43
CA PHE A 215 53.21 6.50 7.64
C PHE A 215 52.57 5.35 8.41
N ALA A 216 52.69 5.36 9.74
CA ALA A 216 52.03 4.41 10.62
C ALA A 216 51.39 5.14 11.82
N ASP A 217 50.22 4.65 12.21
CA ASP A 217 49.48 5.00 13.42
C ASP A 217 49.56 3.76 14.31
N ASN A 218 50.51 3.79 15.25
CA ASN A 218 50.82 2.64 16.08
C ASN A 218 49.92 2.54 17.33
N ASP A 219 49.34 3.66 17.80
CA ASP A 219 48.45 3.69 18.97
C ASP A 219 46.95 3.72 18.62
N GLN A 220 46.63 3.77 17.32
CA GLN A 220 45.31 3.55 16.73
C GLN A 220 44.31 4.65 17.10
N ASP A 221 44.77 5.88 17.26
CA ASP A 221 43.93 7.02 17.60
C ASP A 221 43.39 7.79 16.37
N GLY A 222 43.84 7.41 15.17
CA GLY A 222 43.44 8.02 13.90
C GLY A 222 44.45 9.03 13.36
N GLU A 223 45.54 9.28 14.07
CA GLU A 223 46.59 10.21 13.68
C GLU A 223 47.94 9.47 13.53
N PHE A 224 48.70 9.79 12.49
CA PHE A 224 49.98 9.10 12.27
C PHE A 224 51.04 9.56 13.27
N ASP A 225 51.67 8.60 13.96
CA ASP A 225 52.71 8.84 14.96
C ASP A 225 54.13 8.46 14.47
N GLU A 226 54.24 7.76 13.33
CA GLU A 226 55.50 7.42 12.69
C GLU A 226 55.51 7.80 11.20
N TYR A 227 56.63 8.38 10.75
CA TYR A 227 56.87 8.72 9.35
C TYR A 227 58.28 8.29 8.91
N ILE A 228 58.38 7.53 7.84
CA ILE A 228 59.64 7.00 7.30
C ILE A 228 59.82 7.48 5.86
N ILE A 229 61.01 8.01 5.56
CA ILE A 229 61.42 8.45 4.22
C ILE A 229 62.45 7.47 3.64
N PHE A 230 62.28 7.14 2.37
CA PHE A 230 63.15 6.23 1.63
C PHE A 230 63.84 6.94 0.46
N ASP A 231 65.01 6.45 0.06
CA ASP A 231 65.75 6.94 -1.10
C ASP A 231 65.23 6.32 -2.41
N GLN A 232 65.79 6.76 -3.53
CA GLN A 232 65.49 6.24 -4.87
C GLN A 232 65.86 4.76 -5.08
N LYS A 233 66.53 4.11 -4.12
CA LYS A 233 66.83 2.67 -4.14
C LYS A 233 65.93 1.89 -3.16
N GLY A 234 65.03 2.56 -2.45
CA GLY A 234 64.15 1.99 -1.43
C GLY A 234 64.82 1.76 -0.08
N SER A 235 65.99 2.38 0.16
CA SER A 235 66.67 2.32 1.46
C SER A 235 66.14 3.40 2.40
N LYS A 236 65.93 3.07 3.68
CA LYS A 236 65.50 4.04 4.70
C LYS A 236 66.53 5.16 4.84
N VAL A 237 66.10 6.41 4.73
CA VAL A 237 66.93 7.61 4.86
C VAL A 237 66.70 8.31 6.19
N LYS A 238 65.43 8.46 6.57
CA LYS A 238 65.02 9.08 7.83
C LYS A 238 63.79 8.39 8.39
N ARG A 239 63.67 8.38 9.71
CA ARG A 239 62.47 8.04 10.45
C ARG A 239 62.20 9.10 11.51
N TYR A 240 60.97 9.59 11.51
CA TYR A 240 60.41 10.50 12.51
C TYR A 240 59.42 9.73 13.38
N LEU A 241 59.39 10.06 14.67
CA LEU A 241 58.39 9.59 15.61
C LEU A 241 57.83 10.82 16.32
N ASP A 242 56.53 11.06 16.17
CA ASP A 242 55.84 12.18 16.83
C ASP A 242 55.86 11.95 18.34
N LYS A 243 56.72 12.69 19.05
CA LYS A 243 56.87 12.57 20.50
C LYS A 243 56.04 13.62 21.23
N ASN A 244 55.71 14.72 20.57
CA ASN A 244 55.03 15.85 21.17
C ASN A 244 53.51 15.78 20.98
N ARG A 245 53.02 14.87 20.13
CA ARG A 245 51.62 14.61 19.76
C ARG A 245 50.95 15.84 19.15
N ASP A 246 51.67 16.53 18.28
CA ASP A 246 51.14 17.66 17.53
C ASP A 246 50.88 17.33 16.04
N HIS A 247 51.13 16.08 15.65
CA HIS A 247 50.92 15.50 14.32
C HIS A 247 51.76 16.17 13.24
N ARG A 248 52.90 16.75 13.63
CA ARG A 248 53.88 17.34 12.72
C ARG A 248 55.22 16.68 12.91
N PHE A 249 55.76 16.16 11.82
CA PHE A 249 57.09 15.56 11.82
C PHE A 249 58.16 16.63 11.63
N ASP A 250 58.84 16.96 12.72
CA ASP A 250 59.92 17.94 12.73
C ASP A 250 61.32 17.29 12.76
N GLU A 251 62.34 17.99 12.28
CA GLU A 251 63.74 17.49 12.25
C GLU A 251 64.28 17.14 13.66
N SER A 252 63.71 17.71 14.74
CA SER A 252 64.06 17.35 16.12
C SER A 252 63.57 15.97 16.56
N GLU A 253 62.67 15.35 15.80
CA GLU A 253 62.02 14.08 16.12
C GLU A 253 62.58 12.89 15.35
N ILE A 254 63.63 13.13 14.57
CA ILE A 254 64.36 12.08 13.86
C ILE A 254 64.95 11.11 14.89
N VAL A 255 64.63 9.83 14.71
CA VAL A 255 65.11 8.73 15.56
C VAL A 255 66.07 7.81 14.84
N ASP A 256 66.07 7.78 13.50
CA ASP A 256 67.05 7.08 12.65
C ASP A 256 67.18 7.73 11.28
#